data_AF-A0A1T0A2C0-F1
#
_entry.id   AF-A0A1T0A2C0-F1
#
_cell.length_a   1.000
_cell.length_b   1.000
_cell.length_c   1.000
_cell.angle_alpha   90.00
_cell.angle_beta   90.00
_cell.angle_gamma   90.00
#
_symmetry.space_group_name_H-M   'P 1'
#
loop_
_entity.id
_entity.type
_entity.pdbx_description
1 polymer ?
#
loop_
_entity_poly.entity_id
_entity_poly.type
_entity_poly.pdbx_seq_one_letter_code
_entity_poly.pdbx_strand_id
1 'polypeptide(L)'
;MFKKLLCAACVLAVSATAANATAEVSEPVQTTDLTTNVDVANAASHAQWIQVTGNEVVNVHMSPQFIAKLSEDQQDKRVEALSVIEYTKNIETMSAGDSASLTYVYDCDARTAGVKHFIELSNSGVVRNIVNVADHEIKMQNVVPRSLDEARLNYACSQMGW
;
A
#
# COMPACT_ATOMS: atom_id res chain seq x y z
N MET A 1 -7.22 30.44 57.67
CA MET A 1 -8.30 29.78 58.44
C MET A 1 -8.50 28.37 57.88
N PHE A 2 -8.63 27.37 58.76
CA PHE A 2 -8.73 25.89 58.59
C PHE A 2 -7.46 25.19 58.02
N LYS A 3 -6.65 24.42 58.79
CA LYS A 3 -6.84 23.11 59.50
C LYS A 3 -7.33 22.01 58.52
N LYS A 4 -6.84 20.76 58.45
CA LYS A 4 -5.90 19.91 59.21
C LYS A 4 -5.76 18.56 58.45
N LEU A 5 -4.58 17.93 58.59
CA LEU A 5 -4.29 16.48 58.75
C LEU A 5 -4.95 15.36 57.90
N LEU A 6 -4.05 14.51 57.38
CA LEU A 6 -4.01 13.03 57.37
C LEU A 6 -5.24 12.26 57.89
N CYS A 7 -5.61 11.14 57.24
CA CYS A 7 -5.13 9.80 57.61
C CYS A 7 -5.82 8.64 56.84
N ALA A 8 -5.06 7.56 56.67
CA ALA A 8 -5.42 6.14 56.79
C ALA A 8 -6.38 5.46 55.79
N ALA A 9 -5.79 4.44 55.15
CA ALA A 9 -6.42 3.28 54.54
C ALA A 9 -7.14 2.38 55.58
N CYS A 10 -8.19 1.69 55.14
CA CYS A 10 -8.45 0.24 55.35
C CYS A 10 -9.80 -0.14 54.71
N VAL A 11 -9.79 -0.94 53.64
CA VAL A 11 -10.10 -2.39 53.63
C VAL A 11 -11.58 -2.70 53.94
N LEU A 12 -12.28 -3.26 52.94
CA LEU A 12 -13.10 -4.46 53.06
C LEU A 12 -13.44 -5.01 51.67
N ALA A 13 -12.96 -6.23 51.40
CA ALA A 13 -13.41 -7.09 50.32
C ALA A 13 -14.73 -7.78 50.71
N VAL A 14 -15.48 -8.30 49.71
CA VAL A 14 -16.01 -9.69 49.63
C VAL A 14 -17.08 -9.80 48.51
N SER A 15 -16.61 -10.38 47.39
CA SER A 15 -17.15 -11.41 46.47
C SER A 15 -18.51 -11.34 45.72
N ALA A 16 -18.37 -11.74 44.43
CA ALA A 16 -19.27 -12.46 43.51
C ALA A 16 -20.50 -11.69 42.98
N THR A 17 -20.79 -11.65 41.68
CA THR A 17 -20.95 -12.80 40.75
C THR A 17 -20.66 -12.39 39.29
N ALA A 18 -20.27 -13.39 38.49
CA ALA A 18 -19.95 -13.28 37.07
C ALA A 18 -21.10 -12.70 36.21
N ALA A 19 -20.78 -11.69 35.40
CA ALA A 19 -21.51 -11.39 34.17
C ALA A 19 -20.54 -11.62 33.01
N ASN A 20 -20.88 -12.62 32.22
CA ASN A 20 -20.15 -13.10 31.05
C ASN A 20 -20.23 -12.03 29.95
N ALA A 21 -19.32 -11.06 29.95
CA ALA A 21 -19.08 -10.22 28.80
C ALA A 21 -18.00 -10.91 27.96
N THR A 22 -18.44 -11.67 26.97
CA THR A 22 -17.62 -12.02 25.82
C THR A 22 -17.15 -10.70 25.22
N ALA A 23 -15.93 -10.29 25.57
CA ALA A 23 -15.19 -9.29 24.83
C ALA A 23 -15.02 -9.88 23.44
N GLU A 24 -15.82 -9.38 22.49
CA GLU A 24 -15.57 -9.53 21.07
C GLU A 24 -14.13 -9.03 20.87
N VAL A 25 -13.23 -9.98 20.65
CA VAL A 25 -11.89 -9.69 20.19
C VAL A 25 -12.10 -9.13 18.80
N SER A 26 -12.25 -7.81 18.69
CA SER A 26 -12.08 -7.12 17.42
C SER A 26 -10.70 -7.54 16.93
N GLU A 27 -10.68 -8.42 15.95
CA GLU A 27 -9.47 -8.82 15.25
C GLU A 27 -8.75 -7.53 14.86
N PRO A 28 -7.42 -7.43 15.07
CA PRO A 28 -6.69 -6.32 14.51
C PRO A 28 -6.96 -6.36 13.01
N VAL A 29 -7.56 -5.29 12.49
CA VAL A 29 -7.64 -5.05 11.05
C VAL A 29 -6.23 -5.26 10.54
N GLN A 30 -6.01 -6.35 9.80
CA GLN A 30 -4.76 -6.58 9.11
C GLN A 30 -4.65 -5.46 8.07
N THR A 31 -4.06 -4.34 8.46
CA THR A 31 -3.38 -3.46 7.52
C THR A 31 -2.25 -4.32 6.97
N THR A 32 -2.51 -4.99 5.85
CA THR A 32 -1.48 -5.72 5.13
C THR A 32 -0.38 -4.73 4.84
N ASP A 33 0.70 -4.82 5.61
CA ASP A 33 1.83 -3.92 5.49
C ASP A 33 2.46 -4.19 4.13
N LEU A 34 2.09 -3.38 3.14
CA LEU A 34 2.53 -3.46 1.74
C LEU A 34 4.05 -3.22 1.60
N THR A 35 4.75 -2.92 2.69
CA THR A 35 6.12 -2.39 2.72
C THR A 35 7.23 -3.44 2.56
N THR A 36 6.97 -4.74 2.65
CA THR A 36 8.06 -5.75 2.71
C THR A 36 7.87 -7.05 1.93
N ASN A 37 6.78 -7.21 1.16
CA ASN A 37 6.56 -8.48 0.48
C ASN A 37 7.41 -8.63 -0.80
N VAL A 38 8.61 -9.16 -0.63
CA VAL A 38 9.38 -9.83 -1.69
C VAL A 38 8.51 -10.89 -2.41
N ASP A 39 7.51 -11.45 -1.71
CA ASP A 39 6.52 -12.38 -2.26
C ASP A 39 5.57 -11.75 -3.30
N VAL A 40 5.36 -10.44 -3.29
CA VAL A 40 4.50 -9.77 -4.29
C VAL A 40 5.25 -9.53 -5.60
N ALA A 41 6.57 -9.36 -5.55
CA ALA A 41 7.35 -9.27 -6.77
C ALA A 41 7.52 -10.62 -7.50
N ASN A 42 7.29 -11.72 -6.79
CA ASN A 42 7.23 -13.07 -7.36
C ASN A 42 5.80 -13.44 -7.83
N ALA A 43 4.82 -12.52 -7.72
CA ALA A 43 3.40 -12.80 -7.83
C ALA A 43 2.78 -12.70 -9.24
N ALA A 44 3.56 -12.79 -10.31
CA ALA A 44 3.02 -12.91 -11.67
C ALA A 44 2.17 -14.19 -11.86
N SER A 45 2.31 -15.18 -10.96
CA SER A 45 1.53 -16.43 -10.98
C SER A 45 0.21 -16.38 -10.21
N HIS A 46 -0.19 -15.25 -9.62
CA HIS A 46 -1.44 -15.14 -8.87
C HIS A 46 -2.59 -14.64 -9.77
N ALA A 47 -3.70 -15.38 -9.78
CA ALA A 47 -4.83 -15.29 -10.72
C ALA A 47 -5.67 -13.98 -10.70
N GLN A 48 -5.11 -12.84 -10.27
CA GLN A 48 -5.83 -11.57 -10.13
C GLN A 48 -5.04 -10.34 -10.60
N TRP A 49 -3.89 -10.54 -11.25
CA TRP A 49 -3.15 -9.45 -11.90
C TRP A 49 -3.67 -9.22 -13.31
N ILE A 50 -4.01 -7.96 -13.61
CA ILE A 50 -4.48 -7.52 -14.92
C ILE A 50 -3.37 -6.70 -15.56
N GLN A 51 -3.01 -7.04 -16.80
CA GLN A 51 -2.11 -6.19 -17.58
C GLN A 51 -2.83 -4.89 -17.94
N VAL A 52 -2.38 -3.77 -17.38
CA VAL A 52 -3.00 -2.45 -17.58
C VAL A 52 -2.35 -1.67 -18.71
N THR A 53 -1.08 -1.94 -18.97
CA THR A 53 -0.34 -1.37 -20.10
C THR A 53 0.91 -2.20 -20.38
N GLY A 54 1.52 -1.99 -21.53
CA GLY A 54 2.75 -2.64 -21.89
C GLY A 54 3.24 -2.19 -23.26
N ASN A 55 4.48 -2.53 -23.53
CA ASN A 55 5.11 -2.35 -24.83
C ASN A 55 6.07 -3.53 -25.07
N GLU A 56 6.92 -3.41 -26.08
CA GLU A 56 7.88 -4.46 -26.41
C GLU A 56 8.98 -4.67 -25.37
N VAL A 57 9.09 -3.82 -24.35
CA VAL A 57 10.15 -3.81 -23.34
C VAL A 57 9.62 -4.20 -21.96
N VAL A 58 8.43 -3.73 -21.61
CA VAL A 58 7.83 -3.95 -20.30
C VAL A 58 6.35 -4.29 -20.39
N ASN A 59 5.89 -5.16 -19.51
CA ASN A 59 4.48 -5.33 -19.19
C ASN A 59 4.22 -4.80 -17.79
N VAL A 60 3.11 -4.08 -17.62
CA VAL A 60 2.71 -3.51 -16.34
C VAL A 60 1.40 -4.13 -15.91
N HIS A 61 1.41 -4.71 -14.72
CA HIS A 61 0.30 -5.41 -14.12
C HIS A 61 -0.16 -4.69 -12.85
N MET A 62 -1.46 -4.67 -12.62
CA MET A 62 -2.07 -4.18 -11.38
C MET A 62 -3.18 -5.13 -10.94
N SER A 63 -3.54 -5.12 -9.66
CA SER A 63 -4.64 -5.93 -9.15
C SER A 63 -5.56 -5.07 -8.30
N PRO A 64 -6.90 -5.14 -8.48
CA PRO A 64 -7.85 -4.35 -7.69
C PRO A 64 -7.72 -4.55 -6.18
N GLN A 65 -7.28 -5.74 -5.73
CA GLN A 65 -7.11 -6.07 -4.32
C GLN A 65 -6.01 -5.23 -3.62
N PHE A 66 -5.11 -4.63 -4.40
CA PHE A 66 -4.01 -3.80 -3.91
C PHE A 66 -4.21 -2.33 -4.27
N ILE A 67 -5.47 -1.88 -4.37
CA ILE A 67 -5.84 -0.50 -4.61
C ILE A 67 -6.76 -0.05 -3.48
N ALA A 68 -6.36 0.99 -2.76
CA ALA A 68 -7.09 1.50 -1.61
C ALA A 68 -7.18 3.03 -1.65
N LYS A 69 -8.27 3.58 -1.14
CA LYS A 69 -8.38 5.02 -0.91
C LYS A 69 -7.46 5.41 0.25
N LEU A 70 -6.85 6.59 0.15
CA LEU A 70 -6.06 7.14 1.24
C LEU A 70 -6.90 7.90 2.28
N SER A 71 -8.14 8.23 1.93
CA SER A 71 -9.08 8.95 2.79
C SER A 71 -10.51 8.53 2.49
N GLU A 72 -11.36 8.58 3.51
CA GLU A 72 -12.82 8.41 3.37
C GLU A 72 -13.52 9.71 2.96
N ASP A 73 -12.82 10.85 3.03
CA ASP A 73 -13.32 12.12 2.53
C ASP A 73 -13.53 12.02 1.02
N GLN A 74 -14.78 12.22 0.58
CA GLN A 74 -15.15 12.15 -0.82
C GLN A 74 -14.51 13.24 -1.68
N GLN A 75 -13.98 14.30 -1.06
CA GLN A 75 -13.22 15.34 -1.75
C GLN A 75 -11.76 14.95 -1.99
N ASP A 76 -11.25 13.96 -1.26
CA ASP A 76 -9.88 13.46 -1.43
C ASP A 76 -9.88 12.25 -2.36
N LYS A 77 -9.57 12.48 -3.63
CA LYS A 77 -9.52 11.44 -4.65
C LYS A 77 -8.14 10.80 -4.80
N ARG A 78 -7.42 10.63 -3.69
CA ARG A 78 -6.14 9.95 -3.67
C ARG A 78 -6.28 8.46 -3.37
N VAL A 79 -5.52 7.66 -4.11
CA VAL A 79 -5.45 6.21 -3.96
C VAL A 79 -4.02 5.75 -3.83
N GLU A 80 -3.79 4.74 -3.00
CA GLU A 80 -2.57 3.95 -3.02
C GLU A 80 -2.81 2.70 -3.85
N ALA A 81 -1.88 2.37 -4.74
CA ALA A 81 -2.02 1.25 -5.64
C ALA A 81 -0.69 0.55 -5.89
N LEU A 82 -0.73 -0.79 -5.92
CA LEU A 82 0.41 -1.62 -6.27
C LEU A 82 0.43 -1.96 -7.76
N SER A 83 1.61 -1.85 -8.36
CA SER A 83 1.88 -2.30 -9.72
C SER A 83 3.12 -3.18 -9.78
N VAL A 84 3.11 -4.16 -10.67
CA VAL A 84 4.26 -5.01 -11.00
C VAL A 84 4.67 -4.74 -12.43
N ILE A 85 5.95 -4.48 -12.65
CA ILE A 85 6.56 -4.32 -13.96
C ILE A 85 7.37 -5.58 -14.25
N GLU A 86 7.14 -6.19 -15.41
CA GLU A 86 7.93 -7.30 -15.93
C GLU A 86 8.72 -6.84 -17.15
N TYR A 87 10.03 -7.08 -17.15
CA TYR A 87 10.89 -6.72 -18.27
C TYR A 87 10.93 -7.88 -19.27
N THR A 88 10.52 -7.63 -20.50
CA THR A 88 10.45 -8.63 -21.58
C THR A 88 11.69 -8.61 -22.48
N LYS A 89 12.50 -7.55 -22.38
CA LYS A 89 13.77 -7.39 -23.08
C LYS A 89 14.84 -6.86 -22.12
N ASN A 90 16.10 -7.09 -22.49
CA ASN A 90 17.23 -6.47 -21.80
C ASN A 90 17.25 -4.96 -22.08
N ILE A 91 17.30 -4.14 -21.04
CA ILE A 91 17.50 -2.69 -21.12
C ILE A 91 18.49 -2.23 -20.05
N GLU A 92 19.56 -1.55 -20.45
CA GLU A 92 20.57 -0.99 -19.53
C GLU A 92 20.98 -1.96 -18.40
N THR A 93 20.45 -1.76 -17.19
CA THR A 93 20.73 -2.55 -15.97
C THR A 93 19.73 -3.67 -15.69
N MET A 94 18.66 -3.78 -16.50
CA MET A 94 17.60 -4.78 -16.39
C MET A 94 17.73 -5.82 -17.51
N SER A 95 17.54 -7.07 -17.15
CA SER A 95 17.50 -8.24 -18.02
C SER A 95 16.06 -8.70 -18.25
N ALA A 96 15.82 -9.38 -19.36
CA ALA A 96 14.55 -10.05 -19.60
C ALA A 96 14.28 -11.06 -18.46
N GLY A 97 13.05 -11.04 -17.96
CA GLY A 97 12.60 -11.82 -16.81
C GLY A 97 12.83 -11.15 -15.46
N ASP A 98 13.54 -10.02 -15.42
CA ASP A 98 13.58 -9.19 -14.22
C ASP A 98 12.20 -8.57 -13.96
N SER A 99 11.95 -8.18 -12.72
CA SER A 99 10.70 -7.53 -12.33
C SER A 99 10.93 -6.38 -11.36
N ALA A 100 9.95 -5.50 -11.27
CA ALA A 100 9.90 -4.48 -10.23
C ALA A 100 8.48 -4.39 -9.64
N SER A 101 8.40 -4.11 -8.36
CA SER A 101 7.15 -3.83 -7.64
C SER A 101 7.14 -2.37 -7.19
N LEU A 102 6.06 -1.66 -7.51
CA LEU A 102 5.92 -0.23 -7.21
C LEU A 102 4.59 0.05 -6.52
N THR A 103 4.66 0.59 -5.31
CA THR A 103 3.52 1.21 -4.65
C THR A 103 3.48 2.68 -5.04
N TYR A 104 2.43 3.08 -5.73
CA TYR A 104 2.17 4.46 -6.09
C TYR A 104 1.08 5.07 -5.22
N VAL A 105 1.20 6.36 -4.99
CA VAL A 105 0.08 7.23 -4.62
C VAL A 105 -0.34 7.99 -5.87
N TYR A 106 -1.61 7.89 -6.25
CA TYR A 106 -2.22 8.64 -7.34
C TYR A 106 -3.19 9.66 -6.79
N ASP A 107 -3.18 10.88 -7.32
CA ASP A 107 -4.25 11.86 -7.16
C ASP A 107 -5.07 11.88 -8.46
N CYS A 108 -6.28 11.34 -8.39
CA CYS A 108 -7.15 11.18 -9.56
C CYS A 108 -7.70 12.50 -10.10
N ASP A 109 -7.87 13.51 -9.23
CA ASP A 109 -8.38 14.82 -9.63
C ASP A 109 -7.26 15.69 -10.21
N ALA A 110 -6.11 15.77 -9.52
CA ALA A 110 -4.96 16.53 -9.99
C ALA A 110 -4.18 15.83 -11.11
N ARG A 111 -4.47 14.55 -11.36
CA ARG A 111 -3.75 13.66 -12.30
C ARG A 111 -2.24 13.64 -12.02
N THR A 112 -1.91 13.49 -10.75
CA THR A 112 -0.51 13.37 -10.29
C THR A 112 -0.23 11.98 -9.73
N ALA A 113 1.03 11.59 -9.75
CA ALA A 113 1.50 10.32 -9.20
C ALA A 113 2.80 10.51 -8.43
N GLY A 114 2.98 9.75 -7.36
CA GLY A 114 4.22 9.68 -6.59
C GLY A 114 4.54 8.23 -6.21
N VAL A 115 5.81 7.86 -6.25
CA VAL A 115 6.26 6.51 -5.85
C VAL A 115 6.51 6.52 -4.35
N LYS A 116 5.85 5.60 -3.63
CA LYS A 116 6.04 5.37 -2.20
C LYS A 116 7.05 4.26 -1.95
N HIS A 117 6.86 3.13 -2.61
CA HIS A 117 7.77 1.99 -2.53
C HIS A 117 8.20 1.55 -3.91
N PHE A 118 9.46 1.14 -4.02
CA PHE A 118 10.05 0.59 -5.22
C PHE A 118 10.98 -0.57 -4.85
N ILE A 119 10.74 -1.73 -5.42
CA ILE A 119 11.56 -2.93 -5.21
C ILE A 119 11.91 -3.51 -6.57
N GLU A 120 13.20 -3.68 -6.86
CA GLU A 120 13.69 -4.32 -8.08
C GLU A 120 14.20 -5.72 -7.78
N LEU A 121 13.82 -6.69 -8.62
CA LEU A 121 14.23 -8.08 -8.49
C LEU A 121 14.85 -8.54 -9.79
N SER A 122 15.89 -9.35 -9.68
CA SER A 122 16.38 -10.13 -10.81
C SER A 122 15.43 -11.27 -11.13
N ASN A 123 15.55 -11.83 -12.33
CA ASN A 123 14.85 -13.03 -12.76
C ASN A 123 15.07 -14.26 -11.84
N SER A 124 16.11 -14.23 -11.00
CA SER A 124 16.41 -15.25 -9.98
C SER A 124 15.74 -14.97 -8.62
N GLY A 125 14.94 -13.92 -8.51
CA GLY A 125 14.29 -13.49 -7.27
C GLY A 125 15.20 -12.70 -6.31
N VAL A 126 16.47 -12.46 -6.67
CA VAL A 126 17.37 -11.64 -5.85
C VAL A 126 16.96 -10.17 -5.94
N VAL A 127 16.69 -9.57 -4.78
CA VAL A 127 16.41 -8.13 -4.66
C VAL A 127 17.68 -7.33 -4.97
N ARG A 128 17.57 -6.38 -5.89
CA ARG A 128 18.67 -5.49 -6.30
C ARG A 128 18.56 -4.10 -5.69
N ASN A 129 17.34 -3.61 -5.49
CA ASN A 129 17.10 -2.27 -5.00
C ASN A 129 15.82 -2.23 -4.17
N ILE A 130 15.82 -1.42 -3.11
CA ILE A 130 14.65 -1.11 -2.29
C ILE A 130 14.70 0.39 -2.00
N VAL A 131 13.66 1.11 -2.41
CA VAL A 131 13.42 2.50 -2.03
C VAL A 131 12.09 2.57 -1.30
N ASN A 132 12.10 3.22 -0.15
CA ASN A 132 10.91 3.48 0.65
C ASN A 132 10.89 4.98 0.99
N VAL A 133 9.78 5.64 0.68
CA VAL A 133 9.57 7.07 0.86
C VAL A 133 8.45 7.26 1.89
N ALA A 134 8.73 8.02 2.94
CA ALA A 134 7.72 8.36 3.94
C ALA A 134 6.58 9.17 3.30
N ASP A 135 5.34 8.99 3.79
CA ASP A 135 4.14 9.57 3.15
C ASP A 135 4.23 11.08 2.89
N HIS A 136 4.83 11.83 3.82
CA HIS A 136 5.00 13.28 3.72
C HIS A 136 6.13 13.73 2.77
N GLU A 137 6.99 12.80 2.34
CA GLU A 137 8.10 13.02 1.42
C GLU A 137 7.79 12.55 0.00
N ILE A 138 6.61 11.94 -0.23
CA ILE A 138 6.19 11.49 -1.55
C ILE A 138 6.08 12.69 -2.48
N LYS A 139 6.98 12.74 -3.46
CA LYS A 139 7.00 13.79 -4.48
C LYS A 139 5.99 13.46 -5.56
N MET A 140 4.83 14.10 -5.48
CA MET A 140 3.80 14.03 -6.52
C MET A 140 4.26 14.78 -7.78
N GLN A 141 4.09 14.16 -8.94
CA GLN A 141 4.43 14.74 -10.24
C GLN A 141 3.25 14.58 -11.21
N ASN A 142 3.11 15.53 -12.12
CA ASN A 142 2.08 15.46 -13.16
C ASN A 142 2.30 14.22 -14.03
N VAL A 143 1.24 13.45 -14.23
CA VAL A 143 1.28 12.28 -15.10
C VAL A 143 1.27 12.73 -16.56
N VAL A 144 2.28 12.27 -17.32
CA VAL A 144 2.43 12.62 -18.73
C VAL A 144 1.38 11.86 -19.56
N PRO A 145 0.62 12.51 -20.45
CA PRO A 145 -0.31 11.83 -21.33
C PRO A 145 0.37 10.78 -22.22
N ARG A 146 -0.30 9.65 -22.43
CA ARG A 146 0.16 8.46 -23.17
C ARG A 146 1.38 7.75 -22.56
N SER A 147 1.71 8.05 -21.31
CA SER A 147 2.76 7.32 -20.57
C SER A 147 2.22 6.05 -19.93
N LEU A 148 3.13 5.18 -19.46
CA LEU A 148 2.77 4.01 -18.66
C LEU A 148 2.14 4.42 -17.31
N ASP A 149 2.53 5.57 -16.74
CA ASP A 149 1.93 6.11 -15.52
C ASP A 149 0.47 6.56 -15.76
N GLU A 150 0.13 7.06 -16.95
CA GLU A 150 -1.26 7.44 -17.26
C GLU A 150 -2.18 6.23 -17.26
N ALA A 151 -1.77 5.13 -17.89
CA ALA A 151 -2.57 3.91 -17.91
C ALA A 151 -2.78 3.34 -16.50
N ARG A 152 -1.74 3.34 -15.66
CA ARG A 152 -1.84 2.91 -14.26
C ARG A 152 -2.75 3.82 -13.44
N LEU A 153 -2.62 5.14 -13.58
CA LEU A 153 -3.48 6.11 -12.91
C LEU A 153 -4.94 5.91 -13.33
N ASN A 154 -5.21 5.82 -14.64
CA ASN A 154 -6.57 5.59 -15.15
C ASN A 154 -7.18 4.30 -14.60
N TYR A 155 -6.41 3.22 -14.59
CA TYR A 155 -6.86 1.96 -14.04
C TYR A 155 -7.19 2.09 -12.54
N ALA A 156 -6.29 2.65 -11.73
CA ALA A 156 -6.49 2.79 -10.29
C ALA A 156 -7.70 3.67 -9.95
N CYS A 157 -7.85 4.81 -10.61
CA CYS A 157 -8.97 5.72 -10.41
C CYS A 157 -10.31 5.08 -10.82
N SER A 158 -10.32 4.32 -11.92
CA SER A 158 -11.54 3.63 -12.38
C SER A 158 -12.05 2.58 -11.39
N GLN A 159 -11.17 1.96 -10.58
CA GLN A 159 -11.59 1.02 -9.53
C GLN A 159 -12.36 1.73 -8.40
N MET A 160 -12.19 3.04 -8.25
CA MET A 160 -12.93 3.86 -7.28
C MET A 160 -14.16 4.55 -7.88
N GLY A 161 -14.40 4.37 -9.19
CA GLY A 161 -15.47 5.06 -9.93
C GLY A 161 -15.14 6.51 -10.29
N TRP A 162 -13.86 6.86 -10.42
CA TRP A 162 -13.35 8.20 -10.75
C TRP A 162 -12.67 8.26 -12.12
#